data_AF-A0A958SD62-F1
#
_entry.id   AF-A0A958SD62-F1
#
_cell.length_a   1.000
_cell.length_b   1.000
_cell.length_c   1.000
_cell.angle_alpha   90.00
_cell.angle_beta   90.00
_cell.angle_gamma   90.00
#
_symmetry.space_group_name_H-M   'P 1'
#
loop_
_entity.id
_entity.type
_entity.pdbx_description
1 polymer ?
#
loop_
_entity_poly.entity_id
_entity_poly.type
_entity_poly.pdbx_seq_one_letter_code
_entity_poly.pdbx_strand_id
1 'polypeptide(L)' 'MNSDEKLKNTAKTIADIKIHIKDEFSKQAQFLEDYNHCVLCGTELEFTHIAHFIHQTVEETATCPSCDIQTRQKQHSLQ' A
#
# COMPACT_ATOMS: atom_id res chain seq x y z
N MET A 1 44.96 52.39 21.50
CA MET A 1 43.77 52.24 20.63
C MET A 1 43.71 50.78 20.24
N ASN A 2 43.01 49.95 21.02
CA ASN A 2 42.82 48.53 20.73
C ASN A 2 41.44 48.38 20.09
N SER A 3 41.39 47.84 18.88
CA SER A 3 40.14 47.56 18.18
C SER A 3 40.11 46.06 17.92
N ASP A 4 39.33 45.36 18.75
CA ASP A 4 39.07 43.93 18.68
C ASP A 4 38.36 43.56 17.37
N GLU A 5 39.05 42.79 16.54
CA GLU A 5 38.51 42.23 15.30
C GLU A 5 37.68 40.98 15.65
N LYS A 6 36.38 41.17 15.88
CA LYS A 6 35.43 40.07 16.15
C LYS A 6 35.23 39.20 14.91
N LEU A 7 35.83 38.01 14.91
CA LEU A 7 35.58 36.95 13.93
C LEU A 7 34.09 36.53 13.95
N LYS A 8 33.39 36.76 12.84
CA LYS A 8 32.00 36.32 12.63
C LYS A 8 32.01 34.88 12.12
N ASN A 9 31.67 33.93 12.98
CA ASN A 9 31.44 32.54 12.57
C ASN A 9 30.12 32.45 11.79
N THR A 10 30.21 32.44 10.46
CA THR A 10 29.08 32.11 9.59
C THR A 10 29.01 30.60 9.45
N ALA A 11 27.95 29.98 9.97
CA ALA A 11 27.64 28.58 9.71
C ALA A 11 27.51 28.38 8.20
N LYS A 12 28.40 27.59 7.60
CA LYS A 12 28.33 27.19 6.20
C LYS A 12 27.70 25.80 6.14
N THR A 13 26.58 25.66 5.44
CA THR A 13 26.02 24.34 5.09
C THR A 13 27.01 23.66 4.13
N ILE A 14 27.49 22.47 4.50
CA ILE A 14 28.58 21.78 3.80
C ILE A 14 28.04 20.80 2.74
N ALA A 15 26.82 20.29 2.92
CA ALA A 15 26.14 19.46 1.93
C ALA A 15 24.63 19.32 2.24
N ASP A 16 23.81 19.25 1.19
CA ASP A 16 22.41 18.82 1.27
C ASP A 16 22.33 17.31 1.05
N ILE A 17 21.91 16.57 2.08
CA ILE A 17 21.66 15.12 1.97
C ILE A 17 20.20 14.92 1.57
N LYS A 18 19.96 14.53 0.32
CA LYS A 18 18.64 14.06 -0.11
C LYS A 18 18.42 12.63 0.37
N ILE A 19 17.66 12.48 1.45
CA ILE A 19 17.23 11.16 1.93
C ILE A 19 16.08 10.68 1.04
N HIS A 20 16.32 9.64 0.24
CA HIS A 20 15.23 8.86 -0.37
C HIS A 20 14.73 7.87 0.67
N ILE A 21 13.64 8.23 1.35
CA ILE A 21 12.91 7.30 2.19
C ILE A 21 12.20 6.34 1.23
N LYS A 22 12.73 5.13 1.10
CA LYS A 22 11.94 4.03 0.54
C LYS A 22 10.93 3.68 1.62
N ASP A 23 9.67 4.03 1.42
CA ASP A 23 8.56 3.45 2.16
C ASP A 23 8.50 1.96 1.78
N GLU A 24 9.34 1.14 2.41
CA GLU A 24 9.23 -0.30 2.32
C GLU A 24 8.00 -0.69 3.13
N PHE A 25 6.85 -0.76 2.45
CA PHE A 25 5.66 -1.40 2.98
C PHE A 25 6.07 -2.77 3.53
N SER A 26 5.57 -3.12 4.72
CA SER A 26 5.75 -4.46 5.24
C SER A 26 5.27 -5.47 4.20
N LYS A 27 5.88 -6.67 4.15
CA LYS A 27 5.46 -7.71 3.21
C LYS A 27 3.94 -7.98 3.28
N GLN A 28 3.36 -7.81 4.47
CA GLN A 28 1.94 -7.90 4.73
C GLN A 28 1.14 -6.79 4.04
N ALA A 29 1.61 -5.55 4.11
CA ALA A 29 0.95 -4.42 3.45
C ALA A 29 1.02 -4.56 1.92
N GLN A 30 2.17 -4.98 1.36
CA GLN A 30 2.27 -5.26 -0.07
C GLN A 30 1.32 -6.39 -0.49
N PHE A 31 1.25 -7.46 0.30
CA PHE A 31 0.32 -8.56 0.02
C PHE A 31 -1.14 -8.08 0.03
N LEU A 32 -1.53 -7.23 0.97
CA LEU A 32 -2.89 -6.68 1.01
C LEU A 32 -3.18 -5.79 -0.20
N GLU A 33 -2.22 -4.95 -0.58
CA GLU A 33 -2.33 -4.12 -1.78
C GLU A 33 -2.56 -4.97 -3.03
N ASP A 34 -1.72 -5.99 -3.23
CA ASP A 34 -1.82 -6.92 -4.36
C ASP A 34 -3.09 -7.79 -4.29
N TYR A 35 -3.61 -8.06 -3.10
CA TYR A 35 -4.85 -8.82 -2.88
C TYR A 35 -6.09 -8.01 -3.26
N ASN A 36 -6.08 -6.72 -2.93
CA ASN A 36 -7.24 -5.85 -3.05
C ASN A 36 -7.33 -5.12 -4.39
N HIS A 37 -6.27 -5.13 -5.21
CA HIS A 37 -6.25 -4.41 -6.48
C HIS A 37 -6.18 -5.35 -7.69
N CYS A 38 -6.72 -4.88 -8.82
CA CYS A 38 -6.70 -5.60 -10.07
C CYS A 38 -5.27 -5.66 -10.64
N VAL A 39 -4.82 -6.88 -10.93
CA VAL A 39 -3.47 -7.14 -11.49
C VAL A 39 -3.24 -6.52 -12.87
N LEU A 40 -4.30 -6.11 -13.58
CA LEU A 40 -4.20 -5.52 -14.91
C LEU A 40 -4.18 -4.00 -14.90
N CYS A 41 -5.07 -3.38 -14.12
CA CYS A 41 -5.27 -1.93 -14.16
C CYS A 41 -5.03 -1.23 -12.81
N GLY A 42 -4.78 -1.97 -11.73
CA GLY A 42 -4.58 -1.43 -10.39
C GLY A 42 -5.84 -0.86 -9.73
N THR A 43 -7.04 -1.00 -10.32
CA THR A 43 -8.29 -0.59 -9.67
C THR A 43 -8.59 -1.49 -8.49
N GLU A 44 -9.10 -0.92 -7.39
CA GLU A 44 -9.58 -1.68 -6.23
C GLU A 44 -10.70 -2.64 -6.65
N LEU A 45 -10.63 -3.87 -6.15
CA LEU A 45 -11.57 -4.94 -6.46
C LEU A 45 -12.80 -4.84 -5.57
N GLU A 46 -13.96 -5.12 -6.14
CA GLU A 46 -15.21 -5.26 -5.42
C GLU A 46 -15.40 -6.73 -5.01
N PHE A 47 -15.57 -6.97 -3.71
CA PHE A 47 -15.76 -8.29 -3.14
C PHE A 47 -17.23 -8.53 -2.80
N THR A 48 -17.76 -9.67 -3.23
CA THR A 48 -19.11 -10.15 -2.89
C THR A 48 -19.02 -11.47 -2.13
N HIS A 49 -19.70 -11.54 -0.99
CA HIS A 49 -19.76 -12.74 -0.15
C HIS A 49 -21.18 -13.28 -0.08
N ILE A 50 -21.38 -14.54 -0.47
CA ILE A 50 -22.67 -15.23 -0.43
C ILE A 50 -22.58 -16.41 0.53
N ALA A 51 -23.34 -16.35 1.62
CA ALA A 51 -23.42 -17.44 2.59
C ALA A 51 -24.51 -18.45 2.21
N HIS A 52 -24.10 -19.68 1.92
CA HIS A 52 -24.97 -20.82 1.68
C HIS A 52 -25.10 -21.68 2.94
N PHE A 53 -26.03 -21.33 3.83
CA PHE A 53 -26.20 -22.01 5.13
C PHE A 53 -26.57 -23.49 5.01
N ILE A 54 -27.33 -23.87 3.97
CA ILE A 54 -27.69 -25.28 3.72
C ILE A 54 -26.44 -26.13 3.44
N HIS A 55 -25.50 -25.56 2.68
CA HIS A 55 -24.25 -26.22 2.32
C HIS A 55 -23.13 -25.95 3.32
N GLN A 56 -23.39 -25.10 4.32
CA GLN A 56 -22.39 -24.60 5.28
C GLN A 56 -21.16 -24.00 4.60
N THR A 57 -21.36 -23.24 3.51
CA THR A 57 -20.25 -22.63 2.77
C THR A 57 -20.45 -21.14 2.54
N VAL A 58 -19.36 -20.39 2.41
CA VAL A 58 -19.34 -18.99 1.96
C VAL A 58 -18.62 -18.91 0.63
N GLU A 59 -19.26 -18.35 -0.37
CA GLU A 59 -18.64 -18.02 -1.65
C GLU A 59 -18.16 -16.56 -1.62
N GLU A 60 -16.88 -16.35 -1.89
CA GLU A 60 -16.25 -15.04 -2.09
C GLU A 60 -15.92 -14.87 -3.57
N THR A 61 -16.41 -13.79 -4.17
CA THR A 61 -16.08 -13.39 -5.54
C THR A 61 -15.47 -12.00 -5.54
N ALA A 62 -14.38 -11.80 -6.30
CA ALA A 62 -13.75 -10.50 -6.50
C ALA A 62 -13.85 -10.09 -7.98
N THR A 63 -14.32 -8.87 -8.22
CA THR A 63 -14.54 -8.32 -9.56
C THR A 63 -13.87 -6.95 -9.70
N CYS A 64 -13.38 -6.65 -10.90
CA CYS A 64 -12.77 -5.35 -11.20
C CYS A 64 -13.77 -4.47 -11.94
N PRO A 65 -14.24 -3.34 -11.37
CA PRO A 65 -15.25 -2.49 -12.02
C PRO A 65 -14.72 -1.79 -13.28
N SER A 66 -13.42 -1.52 -13.37
CA SER A 66 -12.80 -0.88 -14.55
C SER A 66 -12.59 -1.83 -15.73
N CYS A 67 -12.23 -3.09 -15.47
CA CYS A 67 -11.95 -4.08 -16.52
C CYS A 67 -13.14 -4.98 -16.83
N ASP A 68 -14.17 -4.97 -15.98
CA ASP A 68 -15.32 -5.86 -16.03
C ASP A 68 -14.94 -7.34 -16.08
N ILE A 69 -13.93 -7.70 -15.26
CA ILE A 69 -13.44 -9.08 -15.14
C ILE A 69 -13.60 -9.58 -13.71
N GLN A 70 -13.85 -10.88 -13.58
CA GLN A 70 -13.76 -11.58 -12.32
C GLN A 70 -12.32 -12.06 -12.10
N THR A 71 -11.69 -11.57 -11.03
CA THR A 71 -10.29 -11.89 -10.72
C THR A 71 -10.16 -13.08 -9.76
N ARG A 72 -11.23 -13.39 -9.01
CA ARG A 72 -11.21 -14.47 -8.02
C ARG A 72 -12.60 -15.03 -7.73
N GLN A 73 -12.63 -16.33 -7.46
CA GLN A 73 -13.75 -17.03 -6.84
C GLN A 73 -13.18 -18.03 -5.83
N LYS A 74 -13.65 -17.99 -4.59
CA LYS A 74 -13.27 -18.94 -3.54
C LYS A 74 -14.51 -19.38 -2.78
N GLN A 75 -14.50 -20.64 -2.37
CA GLN A 75 -15.52 -21.19 -1.49
C GLN A 75 -14.85 -21.62 -0.18
N HIS A 76 -15.42 -21.20 0.93
CA HIS A 76 -14.95 -21.48 2.28
C HIS A 76 -15.99 -22.33 3.00
N SER A 77 -15.55 -23.36 3.73
CA SER A 77 -16.39 -24.05 4.70
C SER A 77 -16.64 -23.14 5.91
N LEU A 78 -17.84 -23.20 6.49
CA LEU A 78 -18.19 -22.50 7.72
C LEU A 78 -17.71 -23.24 9.00
N GLN A 79 -17.07 -24.41 8.86
CA GLN A 79 -16.50 -25.22 9.94
C GLN A 79 -15.03 -25.53 9.71
#